data_AF-A0A4D9CT42-F1
#
_entry.id   AF-A0A4D9CT42-F1
#
_cell.length_a   1.000
_cell.length_b   1.000
_cell.length_c   1.000
_cell.angle_alpha   90.00
_cell.angle_beta   90.00
_cell.angle_gamma   90.00
#
_symmetry.space_group_name_H-M   'P 1'
#
loop_
_entity.id
_entity.type
_entity.pdbx_description
1 polymer ?
#
loop_
_entity_poly.entity_id
_entity_poly.type
_entity_poly.pdbx_seq_one_letter_code
_entity_poly.pdbx_strand_id
1 'polypeptide(L)'
;MRLPFSLLLVFLHILRLPPHGAAFFFSSCGVSQRHHPRHRSILKACASTPESLSSTALRHPYDNLQQQASIWGGNSHHGYTAVLIVPTGIGASIGGYAGDALPVAHGLASVVDTLITHPNVMNGASLYAPRPNILYTEGFALDEFAGGRWGLRPFLPYQGSHKIGVVLDVGMEEEMRLRHLQVVEGARATLGIDVGAVAVTEEPMEVGLGLMPGGGSWGKVGKPNTLMKAARRLVEEEGCTALAVVARFPEEEEDEAALQAYREGHGVDCVGGAEAVISHLVTAELGVPCAHAPGLPPLEADAGISPKACGEELGYTFLPCVLANLQRAPVLVSPHLEGRNQGRNRGREGDGRTLWREDVSAVVAPASAVGGPAVLGLLGGERASGQATLLVAVEENETLMRAWPEDLFPRQLAAGRVVRARSYLEAMGILAAHRAGMNLAALTPSVPGVRVV
;
A
#
# COMPACT_ATOMS: atom_id res chain seq x y z
N MET A 1 11.02 -47.84 -2.87
CA MET A 1 9.71 -47.44 -2.33
C MET A 1 9.29 -46.16 -3.04
N ARG A 2 8.28 -46.25 -3.91
CA ARG A 2 7.71 -45.13 -4.68
C ARG A 2 6.44 -44.66 -3.97
N LEU A 3 6.27 -43.36 -3.79
CA LEU A 3 5.00 -42.69 -3.45
C LEU A 3 4.72 -41.59 -4.48
N PRO A 4 3.44 -41.26 -4.76
CA PRO A 4 3.00 -40.95 -6.10
C PRO A 4 2.79 -39.46 -6.39
N PHE A 5 2.93 -39.18 -7.68
CA PHE A 5 2.73 -37.94 -8.41
C PHE A 5 1.23 -37.76 -8.66
N SER A 6 0.51 -37.04 -7.80
CA SER A 6 -0.90 -36.71 -8.04
C SER A 6 -1.33 -35.50 -7.23
N LEU A 7 -0.84 -34.32 -7.62
CA LEU A 7 -1.46 -33.03 -7.30
C LEU A 7 -1.01 -31.91 -8.26
N LEU A 8 -0.81 -32.25 -9.53
CA LEU A 8 -0.38 -31.33 -10.57
C LEU A 8 -1.14 -31.61 -11.87
N LEU A 9 -2.47 -31.54 -11.87
CA LEU A 9 -3.29 -31.66 -13.09
C LEU A 9 -4.77 -31.27 -12.90
N VAL A 10 -5.05 -30.13 -12.27
CA VAL A 10 -6.43 -29.56 -12.26
C VAL A 10 -6.51 -28.10 -12.76
N PHE A 11 -5.40 -27.43 -13.07
CA PHE A 11 -5.43 -26.00 -13.45
C PHE A 11 -5.05 -25.66 -14.89
N LEU A 12 -5.16 -26.61 -15.84
CA LEU A 12 -4.65 -26.41 -17.21
C LEU A 12 -5.62 -26.78 -18.34
N HIS A 13 -6.94 -26.76 -18.12
CA HIS A 13 -7.90 -27.11 -19.17
C HIS A 13 -9.17 -26.24 -19.25
N ILE A 14 -9.03 -24.92 -19.12
CA ILE A 14 -10.04 -23.98 -19.63
C ILE A 14 -9.27 -22.82 -20.26
N LEU A 15 -9.16 -22.82 -21.60
CA LEU A 15 -8.96 -21.66 -22.49
C LEU A 15 -8.50 -22.19 -23.87
N ARG A 16 -9.45 -22.69 -24.68
CA ARG A 16 -9.27 -22.75 -26.14
C ARG A 16 -10.60 -22.42 -26.84
N LEU A 17 -10.46 -21.55 -27.84
CA LEU A 17 -11.38 -21.09 -28.89
C LEU A 17 -12.21 -19.83 -28.59
N PRO A 18 -12.15 -18.86 -29.52
CA PRO A 18 -13.35 -18.56 -30.30
C PRO A 18 -13.12 -18.62 -31.84
N PRO A 19 -14.21 -18.61 -32.64
CA PRO A 19 -14.18 -18.91 -34.07
C PRO A 19 -14.09 -17.67 -34.99
N HIS A 20 -13.94 -17.98 -36.27
CA HIS A 20 -13.81 -17.16 -37.49
C HIS A 20 -14.67 -15.90 -37.63
N GLY A 21 -14.09 -14.89 -38.33
CA GLY A 21 -14.63 -14.50 -39.64
C GLY A 21 -15.00 -13.02 -39.89
N ALA A 22 -14.43 -12.50 -40.97
CA ALA A 22 -14.92 -11.43 -41.88
C ALA A 22 -14.41 -9.99 -41.68
N ALA A 23 -13.88 -9.48 -42.80
CA ALA A 23 -13.24 -8.21 -43.06
C ALA A 23 -14.22 -7.11 -43.46
N PHE A 24 -13.81 -5.84 -43.31
CA PHE A 24 -14.17 -4.76 -44.22
C PHE A 24 -13.03 -3.74 -44.35
N PHE A 25 -12.65 -3.47 -45.59
CA PHE A 25 -11.78 -2.39 -46.06
C PHE A 25 -12.61 -1.12 -46.26
N PHE A 26 -12.07 0.07 -45.95
CA PHE A 26 -12.23 1.27 -46.79
C PHE A 26 -11.09 2.27 -46.54
N SER A 27 -10.76 3.00 -47.59
CA SER A 27 -9.54 3.75 -47.84
C SER A 27 -9.81 5.25 -48.00
N SER A 28 -8.80 6.05 -47.64
CA SER A 28 -8.33 7.31 -48.26
C SER A 28 -8.92 8.69 -47.94
N CYS A 29 -7.94 9.63 -47.97
CA CYS A 29 -7.97 11.10 -48.16
C CYS A 29 -8.45 11.95 -46.98
N GLY A 30 -7.81 13.05 -46.58
CA GLY A 30 -6.74 13.87 -47.17
C GLY A 30 -7.01 15.36 -46.85
N VAL A 31 -6.00 16.23 -47.03
CA VAL A 31 -6.01 17.73 -46.93
C VAL A 31 -5.70 18.27 -45.51
N SER A 32 -4.49 18.74 -45.16
CA SER A 32 -3.66 19.89 -45.63
C SER A 32 -4.25 21.28 -45.36
N GLN A 33 -3.62 22.09 -44.50
CA GLN A 33 -3.01 23.36 -44.91
C GLN A 33 -2.18 24.03 -43.80
N ARG A 34 -1.18 24.78 -44.26
CA ARG A 34 -0.12 25.52 -43.55
C ARG A 34 -0.63 26.92 -43.17
N HIS A 35 -0.02 27.57 -42.17
CA HIS A 35 0.73 28.82 -42.36
C HIS A 35 1.40 29.34 -41.07
N HIS A 36 2.63 29.79 -41.25
CA HIS A 36 3.55 30.52 -40.36
C HIS A 36 3.73 31.93 -41.03
N PRO A 37 4.61 32.89 -40.64
CA PRO A 37 5.25 33.28 -39.36
C PRO A 37 5.28 34.85 -39.16
N ARG A 38 6.09 35.33 -38.18
CA ARG A 38 6.81 36.66 -38.09
C ARG A 38 6.03 37.82 -37.42
N HIS A 39 6.60 38.76 -36.64
CA HIS A 39 7.99 39.25 -36.47
C HIS A 39 8.08 40.23 -35.25
N ARG A 40 9.26 40.33 -34.60
CA ARG A 40 9.93 41.50 -33.93
C ARG A 40 9.15 42.28 -32.82
N SER A 41 9.75 42.81 -31.75
CA SER A 41 11.00 43.60 -31.70
C SER A 41 11.53 43.75 -30.27
N ILE A 42 12.85 43.90 -30.21
CA ILE A 42 13.71 44.24 -29.06
C ILE A 42 13.79 45.78 -28.92
N LEU A 43 13.73 46.31 -27.69
CA LEU A 43 14.28 47.61 -27.22
C LEU A 43 14.53 47.49 -25.70
N LYS A 44 15.75 47.21 -25.23
CA LYS A 44 16.74 48.17 -24.65
C LYS A 44 16.08 49.32 -23.85
N ALA A 45 16.07 49.26 -22.51
CA ALA A 45 17.13 49.63 -21.56
C ALA A 45 17.25 51.16 -21.33
N CYS A 46 16.96 51.60 -20.10
CA CYS A 46 17.63 52.66 -19.31
C CYS A 46 16.70 53.18 -18.20
N ALA A 47 17.01 52.87 -16.94
CA ALA A 47 16.89 53.80 -15.80
C ALA A 47 17.39 53.10 -14.52
N SER A 48 18.52 53.58 -14.03
CA SER A 48 19.15 53.25 -12.76
C SER A 48 18.51 54.04 -11.62
N THR A 49 18.09 53.36 -10.56
CA THR A 49 18.02 53.90 -9.19
C THR A 49 18.35 52.78 -8.19
N PRO A 50 19.23 53.02 -7.21
CA PRO A 50 19.55 52.07 -6.16
C PRO A 50 18.62 52.30 -4.96
N GLU A 51 17.83 51.31 -4.56
CA GLU A 51 17.33 51.11 -3.19
C GLU A 51 16.26 50.02 -3.19
N SER A 52 16.60 48.85 -2.64
CA SER A 52 15.78 48.19 -1.62
C SER A 52 16.46 46.89 -1.21
N LEU A 53 16.83 46.86 0.08
CA LEU A 53 16.96 45.68 0.94
C LEU A 53 16.59 44.36 0.25
N SER A 54 17.61 43.54 -0.02
CA SER A 54 17.44 42.12 -0.32
C SER A 54 16.58 41.49 0.76
N SER A 55 15.31 41.25 0.44
CA SER A 55 14.51 40.25 1.12
C SER A 55 15.22 38.92 0.95
N THR A 56 15.93 38.50 2.00
CA THR A 56 16.33 37.12 2.17
C THR A 56 15.05 36.31 2.15
N ALA A 57 14.65 35.86 0.96
CA ALA A 57 13.57 34.92 0.81
C ALA A 57 13.97 33.70 1.64
N LEU A 58 13.31 33.53 2.79
CA LEU A 58 13.32 32.31 3.57
C LEU A 58 12.85 31.20 2.63
N ARG A 59 13.82 30.58 1.95
CA ARG A 59 13.58 29.41 1.11
C ARG A 59 13.15 28.29 2.05
N HIS A 60 12.01 27.71 1.74
CA HIS A 60 11.44 26.62 2.49
C HIS A 60 12.40 25.42 2.44
N PRO A 61 12.65 24.71 3.55
CA PRO A 61 13.65 23.63 3.62
C PRO A 61 13.38 22.44 2.67
N TYR A 62 12.23 22.42 1.98
CA TYR A 62 11.85 21.38 1.03
C TYR A 62 12.32 21.61 -0.42
N ASP A 63 12.74 22.83 -0.78
CA ASP A 63 13.24 23.11 -2.14
C ASP A 63 14.59 22.45 -2.43
N ASN A 64 15.31 21.99 -1.39
CA ASN A 64 16.62 21.33 -1.51
C ASN A 64 16.55 19.84 -1.87
N LEU A 65 15.40 19.17 -1.74
CA LEU A 65 15.30 17.72 -2.00
C LEU A 65 15.38 17.40 -3.50
N GLN A 66 14.84 18.24 -4.38
CA GLN A 66 14.97 18.05 -5.83
C GLN A 66 16.36 18.41 -6.36
N GLN A 67 17.05 19.38 -5.74
CA GLN A 67 18.39 19.79 -6.18
C GLN A 67 19.50 18.84 -5.70
N GLN A 68 19.37 18.23 -4.51
CA GLN A 68 20.36 17.26 -4.01
C GLN A 68 20.36 15.93 -4.78
N ALA A 69 19.25 15.54 -5.40
CA ALA A 69 19.19 14.38 -6.29
C ALA A 69 20.11 14.50 -7.53
N SER A 70 20.49 15.73 -7.91
CA SER A 70 21.29 15.99 -9.12
C SER A 70 22.81 15.93 -8.91
N ILE A 71 23.30 15.94 -7.66
CA ILE A 71 24.73 16.11 -7.38
C ILE A 71 25.48 14.76 -7.27
N TRP A 72 24.75 13.65 -7.06
CA TRP A 72 25.33 12.30 -6.89
C TRP A 72 24.56 11.19 -7.61
N GLY A 73 23.91 11.47 -8.73
CA GLY A 73 23.11 10.49 -9.46
C GLY A 73 23.45 10.48 -10.95
N GLY A 74 23.93 9.35 -11.44
CA GLY A 74 23.83 9.01 -12.85
C GLY A 74 22.37 9.13 -13.32
N ASN A 75 22.21 9.26 -14.62
CA ASN A 75 20.98 9.59 -15.34
C ASN A 75 19.86 8.51 -15.26
N SER A 76 19.55 7.96 -14.09
CA SER A 76 18.41 7.07 -13.90
C SER A 76 17.19 7.91 -13.57
N HIS A 77 16.27 8.04 -14.53
CA HIS A 77 14.92 8.62 -14.41
C HIS A 77 13.99 7.90 -13.38
N HIS A 78 14.54 7.18 -12.41
CA HIS A 78 13.85 6.27 -11.49
C HIS A 78 14.33 6.59 -10.06
N GLY A 79 13.43 7.07 -9.19
CA GLY A 79 13.74 7.25 -7.77
C GLY A 79 13.93 5.90 -7.07
N TYR A 80 14.55 5.91 -5.89
CA TYR A 80 14.74 4.71 -5.07
C TYR A 80 13.41 4.33 -4.38
N THR A 81 12.73 3.32 -4.92
CA THR A 81 11.47 2.80 -4.38
C THR A 81 11.72 1.58 -3.49
N ALA A 82 11.17 1.61 -2.27
CA ALA A 82 11.15 0.48 -1.36
C ALA A 82 9.72 0.04 -1.03
N VAL A 83 9.57 -1.23 -0.63
CA VAL A 83 8.33 -1.79 -0.11
C VAL A 83 8.53 -2.18 1.36
N LEU A 84 7.63 -1.79 2.26
CA LEU A 84 7.59 -2.28 3.64
C LEU A 84 6.38 -3.20 3.81
N ILE A 85 6.64 -4.43 4.25
CA ILE A 85 5.63 -5.47 4.47
C ILE A 85 5.71 -5.92 5.92
N VAL A 86 4.60 -5.82 6.65
CA VAL A 86 4.37 -6.47 7.93
C VAL A 86 3.03 -7.20 7.84
N PRO A 87 3.02 -8.54 7.60
CA PRO A 87 1.77 -9.23 7.36
C PRO A 87 0.81 -9.14 8.56
N THR A 88 -0.48 -8.99 8.25
CA THR A 88 -1.54 -8.91 9.24
C THR A 88 -1.76 -10.25 9.94
N GLY A 89 -2.15 -10.23 11.21
CA GLY A 89 -2.68 -11.42 11.90
C GLY A 89 -1.66 -12.53 12.19
N ILE A 90 -0.35 -12.29 12.05
CA ILE A 90 0.70 -13.29 12.33
C ILE A 90 1.49 -13.00 13.61
N GLY A 91 0.96 -12.13 14.48
CA GLY A 91 1.59 -11.77 15.76
C GLY A 91 2.94 -11.09 15.61
N ALA A 92 3.03 -10.10 14.71
CA ALA A 92 4.26 -9.34 14.51
C ALA A 92 4.59 -8.49 15.75
N SER A 93 5.84 -8.51 16.19
CA SER A 93 6.30 -7.73 17.35
C SER A 93 6.22 -6.22 17.14
N ILE A 94 6.31 -5.77 15.88
CA ILE A 94 6.08 -4.40 15.41
C ILE A 94 5.19 -4.47 14.17
N GLY A 95 4.07 -3.74 14.18
CA GLY A 95 3.02 -3.82 13.15
C GLY A 95 1.99 -4.92 13.44
N GLY A 96 1.92 -5.38 14.68
CA GLY A 96 0.90 -6.30 15.17
C GLY A 96 -0.26 -5.62 15.90
N TYR A 97 -0.18 -4.30 16.10
CA TYR A 97 -1.17 -3.46 16.76
C TYR A 97 -1.51 -2.27 15.87
N ALA A 98 -2.67 -1.63 16.05
CA ALA A 98 -3.07 -0.53 15.19
C ALA A 98 -2.07 0.65 15.27
N GLY A 99 -1.27 0.81 14.21
CA GLY A 99 -0.39 1.96 14.00
C GLY A 99 0.95 1.91 14.73
N ASP A 100 1.29 0.82 15.43
CA ASP A 100 2.59 0.71 16.12
C ASP A 100 3.79 0.64 15.15
N ALA A 101 3.55 0.29 13.88
CA ALA A 101 4.54 0.36 12.81
C ALA A 101 4.61 1.72 12.07
N LEU A 102 3.78 2.71 12.40
CA LEU A 102 3.84 4.04 11.79
C LEU A 102 5.24 4.69 11.90
N PRO A 103 5.93 4.66 13.07
CA PRO A 103 7.28 5.20 13.19
C PRO A 103 8.28 4.52 12.25
N VAL A 104 8.16 3.20 12.07
CA VAL A 104 9.01 2.42 11.14
C VAL A 104 8.78 2.87 9.70
N ALA A 105 7.51 2.98 9.27
CA ALA A 105 7.18 3.47 7.94
C ALA A 105 7.71 4.89 7.70
N HIS A 106 7.58 5.78 8.68
CA HIS A 106 8.09 7.16 8.58
C HIS A 106 9.61 7.23 8.52
N GLY A 107 10.30 6.41 9.31
CA GLY A 107 11.76 6.31 9.29
C GLY A 107 12.27 5.78 7.95
N LEU A 108 11.69 4.70 7.44
CA LEU A 108 12.03 4.15 6.13
C LEU A 108 11.72 5.14 5.00
N ALA A 109 10.56 5.80 5.04
CA ALA A 109 10.18 6.84 4.08
C ALA A 109 11.14 8.04 4.08
N SER A 110 11.93 8.27 5.14
CA SER A 110 12.91 9.35 5.18
C SER A 110 14.20 9.04 4.39
N VAL A 111 14.49 7.77 4.13
CA VAL A 111 15.72 7.33 3.44
C VAL A 111 15.47 6.87 2.00
N VAL A 112 14.21 6.80 1.56
CA VAL A 112 13.81 6.40 0.20
C VAL A 112 13.03 7.49 -0.52
N ASP A 113 13.00 7.45 -1.85
CA ASP A 113 12.21 8.40 -2.65
C ASP A 113 10.72 8.04 -2.65
N THR A 114 10.39 6.75 -2.56
CA THR A 114 9.01 6.27 -2.43
C THR A 114 8.96 5.01 -1.58
N LEU A 115 8.08 4.98 -0.60
CA LEU A 115 7.79 3.80 0.21
C LEU A 115 6.39 3.28 -0.15
N ILE A 116 6.28 2.04 -0.60
CA ILE A 116 5.00 1.35 -0.78
C ILE A 116 4.75 0.53 0.48
N THR A 117 3.57 0.64 1.08
CA THR A 117 3.19 -0.17 2.25
C THR A 117 1.67 -0.30 2.33
N HIS A 118 1.15 -0.93 3.37
CA HIS A 118 -0.22 -1.43 3.41
C HIS A 118 -0.97 -1.02 4.70
N PRO A 119 -2.30 -1.23 4.77
CA PRO A 119 -3.15 -0.84 5.89
C PRO A 119 -2.63 -1.22 7.27
N ASN A 120 -2.22 -2.48 7.46
CA ASN A 120 -1.70 -2.97 8.74
C ASN A 120 -0.48 -2.20 9.29
N VAL A 121 0.28 -1.50 8.44
CA VAL A 121 1.38 -0.64 8.89
C VAL A 121 0.91 0.79 9.20
N MET A 122 -0.08 1.29 8.46
CA MET A 122 -0.42 2.72 8.41
C MET A 122 -1.67 3.12 9.19
N ASN A 123 -2.50 2.15 9.57
CA ASN A 123 -3.76 2.40 10.26
C ASN A 123 -3.55 2.36 11.77
N GLY A 124 -3.57 3.54 12.41
CA GLY A 124 -3.46 3.72 13.86
C GLY A 124 -4.77 4.14 14.52
N ALA A 125 -5.90 3.61 14.06
CA ALA A 125 -7.25 4.00 14.48
C ALA A 125 -7.53 5.50 14.30
N SER A 126 -7.53 6.29 15.38
CA SER A 126 -7.65 7.75 15.31
C SER A 126 -6.33 8.47 15.02
N LEU A 127 -5.20 7.77 15.16
CA LEU A 127 -3.86 8.28 14.86
C LEU A 127 -3.48 7.94 13.42
N TYR A 128 -3.16 8.96 12.64
CA TYR A 128 -2.66 8.83 11.28
C TYR A 128 -1.70 9.99 10.98
N ALA A 129 -0.70 9.73 10.14
CA ALA A 129 0.30 10.73 9.76
C ALA A 129 0.72 10.56 8.30
N PRO A 130 -0.16 10.83 7.32
CA PRO A 130 0.11 10.56 5.91
C PRO A 130 1.34 11.35 5.43
N ARG A 131 2.20 10.72 4.63
CA ARG A 131 3.35 11.37 4.00
C ARG A 131 3.22 11.32 2.48
N PRO A 132 3.65 12.37 1.74
CA PRO A 132 3.51 12.41 0.28
C PRO A 132 4.24 11.29 -0.47
N ASN A 133 5.30 10.72 0.12
CA ASN A 133 6.09 9.66 -0.51
C ASN A 133 5.78 8.26 0.02
N ILE A 134 4.69 8.08 0.78
CA ILE A 134 4.18 6.77 1.19
C ILE A 134 2.96 6.42 0.34
N LEU A 135 2.99 5.28 -0.35
CA LEU A 135 1.89 4.77 -1.16
C LEU A 135 1.16 3.67 -0.40
N TYR A 136 -0.04 4.02 0.08
CA TYR A 136 -0.93 3.13 0.84
C TYR A 136 -1.67 2.16 -0.08
N THR A 137 -1.25 0.90 -0.08
CA THR A 137 -1.72 -0.15 -1.01
C THR A 137 -2.14 -1.38 -0.23
N GLU A 138 -3.40 -1.79 -0.32
CA GLU A 138 -3.89 -2.99 0.37
C GLU A 138 -3.19 -4.27 -0.12
N GLY A 139 -3.25 -5.33 0.70
CA GLY A 139 -2.43 -6.54 0.53
C GLY A 139 -2.59 -7.24 -0.82
N PHE A 140 -3.80 -7.39 -1.34
CA PHE A 140 -4.05 -8.01 -2.63
C PHE A 140 -3.50 -7.17 -3.79
N ALA A 141 -3.79 -5.86 -3.82
CA ALA A 141 -3.20 -4.95 -4.79
C ALA A 141 -1.66 -4.94 -4.72
N LEU A 142 -1.09 -5.06 -3.52
CA LEU A 142 0.35 -5.17 -3.33
C LEU A 142 0.91 -6.48 -3.90
N ASP A 143 0.22 -7.60 -3.71
CA ASP A 143 0.58 -8.91 -4.27
C ASP A 143 0.48 -8.90 -5.81
N GLU A 144 -0.57 -8.29 -6.38
CA GLU A 144 -0.75 -8.11 -7.82
C GLU A 144 0.34 -7.20 -8.42
N PHE A 145 0.68 -6.12 -7.71
CA PHE A 145 1.78 -5.22 -8.06
C PHE A 145 3.12 -5.96 -8.04
N ALA A 146 3.45 -6.64 -6.95
CA ALA A 146 4.69 -7.41 -6.81
C ALA A 146 4.80 -8.53 -7.86
N GLY A 147 3.66 -9.11 -8.24
CA GLY A 147 3.54 -10.08 -9.34
C GLY A 147 3.65 -9.46 -10.74
N GLY A 148 3.72 -8.13 -10.87
CA GLY A 148 3.82 -7.41 -12.15
C GLY A 148 2.53 -7.37 -12.96
N ARG A 149 1.39 -7.76 -12.36
CA ARG A 149 0.08 -7.75 -13.03
C ARG A 149 -0.54 -6.37 -13.00
N TRP A 150 -0.30 -5.63 -11.92
CA TRP A 150 -0.82 -4.28 -11.69
C TRP A 150 0.32 -3.27 -11.51
N GLY A 151 0.07 -2.02 -11.90
CA GLY A 151 0.91 -0.87 -11.66
C GLY A 151 0.26 0.07 -10.64
N LEU A 152 1.08 0.83 -9.92
CA LEU A 152 0.65 1.80 -8.92
C LEU A 152 0.96 3.20 -9.42
N ARG A 153 -0.08 4.00 -9.67
CA ARG A 153 0.07 5.38 -10.11
C ARG A 153 -0.19 6.35 -8.95
N PRO A 154 0.83 7.02 -8.41
CA PRO A 154 0.64 7.96 -7.31
C PRO A 154 -0.06 9.24 -7.77
N PHE A 155 -0.80 9.89 -6.86
CA PHE A 155 -1.26 11.26 -7.06
C PHE A 155 -0.08 12.23 -6.91
N LEU A 156 0.10 13.17 -7.85
CA LEU A 156 0.98 14.30 -7.58
C LEU A 156 0.29 15.27 -6.59
N PRO A 157 1.05 16.00 -5.75
CA PRO A 157 0.49 16.84 -4.68
C PRO A 157 -0.59 17.85 -5.10
N TYR A 158 -0.59 18.28 -6.36
CA TYR A 158 -1.51 19.26 -6.93
C TYR A 158 -2.58 18.65 -7.87
N GLN A 159 -2.55 17.34 -8.09
CA GLN A 159 -3.35 16.66 -9.11
C GLN A 159 -4.65 16.04 -8.59
N GLY A 160 -4.90 16.10 -7.28
CA GLY A 160 -6.18 15.73 -6.68
C GLY A 160 -6.07 14.65 -5.61
N SER A 161 -7.22 14.06 -5.29
CA SER A 161 -7.39 12.96 -4.36
C SER A 161 -8.52 12.06 -4.85
N HIS A 162 -8.66 10.88 -4.26
CA HIS A 162 -9.82 10.04 -4.49
C HIS A 162 -11.13 10.72 -4.03
N LYS A 163 -12.19 10.52 -4.81
CA LYS A 163 -13.57 10.55 -4.32
C LYS A 163 -13.84 9.21 -3.63
N ILE A 164 -13.89 9.20 -2.30
CA ILE A 164 -14.03 8.00 -1.48
C ILE A 164 -15.52 7.66 -1.31
N GLY A 165 -15.89 6.41 -1.52
CA GLY A 165 -17.17 5.85 -1.09
C GLY A 165 -17.02 5.08 0.22
N VAL A 166 -18.01 5.14 1.10
CA VAL A 166 -18.01 4.37 2.36
C VAL A 166 -19.16 3.37 2.36
N VAL A 167 -18.84 2.09 2.55
CA VAL A 167 -19.85 1.04 2.79
C VAL A 167 -19.98 0.86 4.30
N LEU A 168 -21.20 0.94 4.81
CA LEU A 168 -21.52 0.60 6.20
C LEU A 168 -22.38 -0.66 6.23
N ASP A 169 -21.96 -1.64 7.03
CA ASP A 169 -22.76 -2.82 7.29
C ASP A 169 -24.02 -2.50 8.10
N VAL A 170 -25.19 -2.87 7.58
CA VAL A 170 -26.48 -2.74 8.29
C VAL A 170 -26.53 -3.59 9.55
N GLY A 171 -25.67 -4.60 9.67
CA GLY A 171 -25.52 -5.42 10.88
C GLY A 171 -25.01 -4.64 12.10
N MET A 172 -24.39 -3.47 11.92
CA MET A 172 -23.98 -2.61 13.04
C MET A 172 -25.18 -1.97 13.73
N GLU A 173 -25.08 -1.72 15.03
CA GLU A 173 -26.05 -1.00 15.83
C GLU A 173 -26.25 0.44 15.32
N GLU A 174 -27.42 1.03 15.61
CA GLU A 174 -27.76 2.37 15.12
C GLU A 174 -26.78 3.44 15.61
N GLU A 175 -26.40 3.41 16.89
CA GLU A 175 -25.40 4.34 17.43
C GLU A 175 -24.04 4.12 16.76
N MET A 176 -23.60 2.87 16.60
CA MET A 176 -22.33 2.55 15.97
C MET A 176 -22.28 3.10 14.54
N ARG A 177 -23.34 2.90 13.73
CA ARG A 177 -23.43 3.48 12.38
C ARG A 177 -23.40 5.01 12.42
N LEU A 178 -24.11 5.63 13.37
CA LEU A 178 -24.10 7.08 13.54
C LEU A 178 -22.69 7.62 13.84
N ARG A 179 -21.90 6.93 14.69
CA ARG A 179 -20.51 7.32 14.96
C ARG A 179 -19.65 7.28 13.70
N HIS A 180 -19.79 6.25 12.87
CA HIS A 180 -19.06 6.18 11.60
C HIS A 180 -19.48 7.28 10.62
N LEU A 181 -20.78 7.60 10.54
CA LEU A 181 -21.27 8.75 9.76
C LEU A 181 -20.71 10.09 10.26
N GLN A 182 -20.62 10.27 11.58
CA GLN A 182 -19.99 11.45 12.18
C GLN A 182 -18.51 11.55 11.83
N VAL A 183 -17.79 10.43 11.75
CA VAL A 183 -16.39 10.41 11.28
C VAL A 183 -16.30 10.82 9.80
N VAL A 184 -17.21 10.34 8.95
CA VAL A 184 -17.28 10.76 7.54
C VAL A 184 -17.48 12.28 7.43
N GLU A 185 -18.48 12.83 8.11
CA GLU A 185 -18.74 14.28 8.09
C GLU A 185 -17.59 15.07 8.72
N GLY A 186 -17.02 14.58 9.82
CA GLY A 186 -15.86 15.18 10.47
C GLY A 186 -14.63 15.22 9.56
N ALA A 187 -14.31 14.11 8.88
CA ALA A 187 -13.20 14.03 7.93
C ALA A 187 -13.39 14.96 6.74
N ARG A 188 -14.62 15.06 6.20
CA ARG A 188 -14.97 16.02 5.15
C ARG A 188 -14.75 17.46 5.62
N ALA A 189 -15.28 17.82 6.80
CA ALA A 189 -15.27 19.19 7.30
C ALA A 189 -13.89 19.66 7.81
N THR A 190 -13.10 18.77 8.40
CA THR A 190 -11.86 19.15 9.10
C THR A 190 -10.59 18.82 8.32
N LEU A 191 -10.57 17.72 7.56
CA LEU A 191 -9.41 17.27 6.80
C LEU A 191 -9.53 17.59 5.31
N GLY A 192 -10.72 18.01 4.85
CA GLY A 192 -10.99 18.27 3.44
C GLY A 192 -10.96 17.01 2.59
N ILE A 193 -11.23 15.84 3.19
CA ILE A 193 -11.29 14.57 2.46
C ILE A 193 -12.59 14.49 1.66
N ASP A 194 -12.49 14.18 0.37
CA ASP A 194 -13.65 14.02 -0.51
C ASP A 194 -14.30 12.64 -0.31
N VAL A 195 -15.18 12.52 0.69
CA VAL A 195 -16.04 11.34 0.85
C VAL A 195 -17.35 11.56 0.10
N GLY A 196 -17.43 11.08 -1.13
CA GLY A 196 -18.48 11.43 -2.07
C GLY A 196 -19.86 10.85 -1.79
N ALA A 197 -19.92 9.64 -1.20
CA ALA A 197 -21.17 8.96 -0.90
C ALA A 197 -20.99 7.87 0.17
N VAL A 198 -22.07 7.55 0.87
CA VAL A 198 -22.15 6.43 1.82
C VAL A 198 -23.26 5.48 1.37
N ALA A 199 -22.98 4.18 1.34
CA ALA A 199 -23.97 3.14 1.07
C ALA A 199 -24.07 2.21 2.28
N VAL A 200 -25.30 1.85 2.65
CA VAL A 200 -25.56 0.84 3.68
C VAL A 200 -25.88 -0.48 2.99
N THR A 201 -25.36 -1.60 3.48
CA THR A 201 -25.67 -2.93 2.94
C THR A 201 -27.16 -3.26 3.11
N GLU A 202 -27.72 -4.13 2.25
CA GLU A 202 -29.14 -4.51 2.30
C GLU A 202 -29.44 -5.51 3.42
N GLU A 203 -28.42 -6.27 3.81
CA GLU A 203 -28.45 -7.30 4.84
C GLU A 203 -27.08 -7.36 5.55
N PRO A 204 -27.01 -7.88 6.79
CA PRO A 204 -25.76 -8.01 7.53
C PRO A 204 -24.70 -8.80 6.77
N MET A 205 -23.44 -8.38 6.82
CA MET A 205 -22.35 -9.07 6.12
C MET A 205 -21.98 -10.43 6.73
N GLU A 206 -22.33 -10.65 8.00
CA GLU A 206 -22.05 -11.87 8.78
C GLU A 206 -20.55 -12.21 8.79
N VAL A 207 -19.74 -11.30 9.35
CA VAL A 207 -18.29 -11.50 9.50
C VAL A 207 -18.04 -12.59 10.54
N GLY A 208 -17.18 -13.55 10.20
CA GLY A 208 -16.70 -14.60 11.10
C GLY A 208 -15.19 -14.53 11.28
N LEU A 209 -14.73 -14.82 12.49
CA LEU A 209 -13.32 -14.82 12.89
C LEU A 209 -12.87 -16.23 13.28
N GLY A 210 -11.56 -16.45 13.21
CA GLY A 210 -10.96 -17.64 13.80
C GLY A 210 -9.45 -17.62 13.77
N LEU A 211 -8.85 -18.63 14.41
CA LEU A 211 -7.40 -18.84 14.44
C LEU A 211 -7.02 -20.10 13.65
N MET A 212 -5.92 -20.01 12.92
CA MET A 212 -5.30 -21.14 12.23
C MET A 212 -4.51 -22.02 13.21
N PRO A 213 -4.29 -23.31 12.90
CA PRO A 213 -3.29 -24.12 13.60
C PRO A 213 -1.91 -23.46 13.48
N GLY A 214 -1.45 -22.81 14.57
CA GLY A 214 -0.25 -21.96 14.57
C GLY A 214 -0.47 -20.55 15.13
N GLY A 215 -1.72 -20.17 15.44
CA GLY A 215 -2.05 -18.94 16.18
C GLY A 215 -2.27 -17.70 15.30
N GLY A 216 -2.09 -17.79 13.98
CA GLY A 216 -2.43 -16.68 13.08
C GLY A 216 -3.93 -16.53 12.86
N SER A 217 -4.43 -15.31 12.69
CA SER A 217 -5.86 -15.05 12.48
C SER A 217 -6.31 -15.27 11.03
N TRP A 218 -7.57 -15.68 10.86
CA TRP A 218 -8.27 -15.74 9.58
C TRP A 218 -9.69 -15.20 9.76
N GLY A 219 -10.35 -14.87 8.66
CA GLY A 219 -11.75 -14.48 8.71
C GLY A 219 -12.54 -14.83 7.46
N LYS A 220 -13.85 -14.65 7.55
CA LYS A 220 -14.82 -14.95 6.49
C LYS A 220 -15.89 -13.88 6.44
N VAL A 221 -16.36 -13.58 5.23
CA VAL A 221 -17.58 -12.81 5.00
C VAL A 221 -18.69 -13.79 4.66
N GLY A 222 -19.73 -13.89 5.49
CA GLY A 222 -20.85 -14.81 5.29
C GLY A 222 -21.66 -14.48 4.04
N LYS A 223 -21.90 -13.19 3.81
CA LYS A 223 -22.74 -12.69 2.70
C LYS A 223 -21.99 -11.69 1.81
N PRO A 224 -20.98 -12.10 1.03
CA PRO A 224 -20.16 -11.19 0.23
C PRO A 224 -20.96 -10.42 -0.84
N ASN A 225 -22.10 -10.96 -1.29
CA ASN A 225 -22.93 -10.30 -2.30
C ASN A 225 -23.52 -8.96 -1.82
N THR A 226 -23.87 -8.83 -0.54
CA THR A 226 -24.43 -7.57 0.01
C THR A 226 -23.40 -6.45 -0.01
N LEU A 227 -22.16 -6.78 0.37
CA LEU A 227 -20.99 -5.91 0.26
C LEU A 227 -20.77 -5.50 -1.20
N MET A 228 -20.75 -6.47 -2.12
CA MET A 228 -20.47 -6.19 -3.52
C MET A 228 -21.54 -5.32 -4.19
N LYS A 229 -22.81 -5.47 -3.84
CA LYS A 229 -23.88 -4.59 -4.34
C LYS A 229 -23.66 -3.14 -3.88
N ALA A 230 -23.41 -2.93 -2.59
CA ALA A 230 -23.18 -1.60 -2.03
C ALA A 230 -21.92 -0.95 -2.62
N ALA A 231 -20.82 -1.71 -2.74
CA ALA A 231 -19.57 -1.26 -3.34
C ALA A 231 -19.74 -0.91 -4.83
N ARG A 232 -20.45 -1.74 -5.61
CA ARG A 232 -20.76 -1.45 -7.02
C ARG A 232 -21.58 -0.19 -7.16
N ARG A 233 -22.61 0.03 -6.35
CA ARG A 233 -23.39 1.27 -6.37
C ARG A 233 -22.51 2.51 -6.20
N LEU A 234 -21.61 2.50 -5.22
CA LEU A 234 -20.69 3.62 -4.97
C LEU A 234 -19.73 3.86 -6.15
N VAL A 235 -19.16 2.82 -6.72
CA VAL A 235 -18.21 2.97 -7.84
C VAL A 235 -18.93 3.30 -9.15
N GLU A 236 -20.06 2.64 -9.41
CA GLU A 236 -20.73 2.64 -10.69
C GLU A 236 -21.68 3.83 -10.87
N GLU A 237 -22.50 4.11 -9.86
CA GLU A 237 -23.52 5.16 -9.88
C GLU A 237 -22.99 6.47 -9.30
N GLU A 238 -22.26 6.41 -8.18
CA GLU A 238 -21.72 7.61 -7.51
C GLU A 238 -20.34 8.01 -8.01
N GLY A 239 -19.67 7.18 -8.82
CA GLY A 239 -18.35 7.49 -9.39
C GLY A 239 -17.22 7.56 -8.37
N CYS A 240 -17.35 6.86 -7.23
CA CYS A 240 -16.28 6.74 -6.25
C CYS A 240 -15.09 5.99 -6.85
N THR A 241 -13.88 6.43 -6.49
CA THR A 241 -12.61 5.94 -7.06
C THR A 241 -11.74 5.20 -6.04
N ALA A 242 -12.13 5.21 -4.78
CA ALA A 242 -11.62 4.38 -3.70
C ALA A 242 -12.77 4.08 -2.73
N LEU A 243 -12.65 2.99 -1.96
CA LEU A 243 -13.68 2.54 -1.03
C LEU A 243 -13.13 2.30 0.38
N ALA A 244 -13.87 2.77 1.38
CA ALA A 244 -13.74 2.31 2.76
C ALA A 244 -14.91 1.38 3.08
N VAL A 245 -14.64 0.27 3.75
CA VAL A 245 -15.68 -0.67 4.20
C VAL A 245 -15.66 -0.79 5.72
N VAL A 246 -16.81 -0.57 6.35
CA VAL A 246 -17.01 -0.79 7.78
C VAL A 246 -17.96 -1.96 7.96
N ALA A 247 -17.46 -3.08 8.48
CA ALA A 247 -18.24 -4.27 8.74
C ALA A 247 -18.51 -4.43 10.23
N ARG A 248 -19.66 -4.99 10.63
CA ARG A 248 -19.89 -5.38 12.03
C ARG A 248 -19.08 -6.64 12.31
N PHE A 249 -18.14 -6.56 13.22
CA PHE A 249 -17.38 -7.72 13.69
C PHE A 249 -18.12 -8.38 14.85
N PRO A 250 -18.04 -9.71 15.05
CA PRO A 250 -18.61 -10.35 16.23
C PRO A 250 -17.92 -9.83 17.50
N GLU A 251 -18.65 -9.80 18.62
CA GLU A 251 -18.03 -9.47 19.90
C GLU A 251 -17.13 -10.62 20.35
N GLU A 252 -15.97 -10.30 20.92
CA GLU A 252 -14.98 -11.26 21.39
C GLU A 252 -15.37 -11.93 22.72
N GLU A 253 -16.68 -12.02 23.04
CA GLU A 253 -17.19 -12.54 24.32
C GLU A 253 -16.74 -13.97 24.64
N GLU A 254 -16.27 -14.73 23.65
CA GLU A 254 -15.87 -16.13 23.84
C GLU A 254 -14.40 -16.32 24.28
N ASP A 255 -13.54 -15.29 24.24
CA ASP A 255 -12.13 -15.40 24.68
C ASP A 255 -11.55 -14.10 25.28
N GLU A 256 -12.07 -13.70 26.46
CA GLU A 256 -11.57 -12.56 27.24
C GLU A 256 -10.05 -12.59 27.44
N ALA A 257 -9.44 -13.78 27.54
CA ALA A 257 -8.01 -13.94 27.73
C ALA A 257 -7.20 -13.55 26.48
N ALA A 258 -7.70 -13.87 25.28
CA ALA A 258 -7.08 -13.46 24.03
C ALA A 258 -7.15 -11.93 23.83
N LEU A 259 -8.31 -11.33 24.12
CA LEU A 259 -8.48 -9.87 24.07
C LEU A 259 -7.54 -9.18 25.06
N GLN A 260 -7.46 -9.68 26.30
CA GLN A 260 -6.56 -9.13 27.31
C GLN A 260 -5.09 -9.26 26.89
N ALA A 261 -4.69 -10.40 26.35
CA ALA A 261 -3.33 -10.60 25.85
C ALA A 261 -2.98 -9.60 24.73
N TYR A 262 -3.93 -9.34 23.82
CA TYR A 262 -3.78 -8.33 22.79
C TYR A 262 -3.64 -6.92 23.39
N ARG A 263 -4.51 -6.52 24.32
CA ARG A 263 -4.44 -5.21 25.01
C ARG A 263 -3.12 -5.00 25.77
N GLU A 264 -2.55 -6.07 26.32
CA GLU A 264 -1.26 -6.07 27.01
C GLU A 264 -0.05 -6.07 26.06
N GLY A 265 -0.27 -6.18 24.75
CA GLY A 265 0.79 -6.05 23.75
C GLY A 265 1.58 -7.34 23.49
N HIS A 266 1.01 -8.50 23.81
CA HIS A 266 1.60 -9.81 23.51
C HIS A 266 0.66 -10.80 22.77
N GLY A 267 -0.59 -10.38 22.50
CA GLY A 267 -1.56 -11.15 21.73
C GLY A 267 -1.52 -10.92 20.21
N VAL A 268 -2.37 -11.64 19.48
CA VAL A 268 -2.53 -11.56 18.02
C VAL A 268 -3.82 -10.83 17.69
N ASP A 269 -3.78 -9.92 16.70
CA ASP A 269 -4.97 -9.29 16.13
C ASP A 269 -5.89 -10.37 15.51
N CYS A 270 -7.03 -10.61 16.14
CA CYS A 270 -8.02 -11.60 15.75
C CYS A 270 -8.92 -11.12 14.59
N VAL A 271 -8.99 -9.81 14.35
CA VAL A 271 -9.87 -9.14 13.38
C VAL A 271 -9.18 -8.97 12.02
N GLY A 272 -7.87 -8.74 12.02
CA GLY A 272 -7.08 -8.43 10.84
C GLY A 272 -7.18 -9.43 9.68
N GLY A 273 -7.45 -10.72 9.97
CA GLY A 273 -7.69 -11.73 8.95
C GLY A 273 -8.98 -11.51 8.14
N ALA A 274 -10.10 -11.19 8.79
CA ALA A 274 -11.38 -10.92 8.12
C ALA A 274 -11.34 -9.61 7.33
N GLU A 275 -10.72 -8.62 7.92
CA GLU A 275 -10.41 -7.32 7.32
C GLU A 275 -9.67 -7.43 5.99
N ALA A 276 -8.61 -8.24 5.94
CA ALA A 276 -7.87 -8.53 4.71
C ALA A 276 -8.76 -9.18 3.64
N VAL A 277 -9.68 -10.08 4.02
CA VAL A 277 -10.63 -10.71 3.08
C VAL A 277 -11.62 -9.69 2.51
N ILE A 278 -12.14 -8.80 3.33
CA ILE A 278 -13.12 -7.77 2.90
C ILE A 278 -12.51 -6.85 1.84
N SER A 279 -11.35 -6.27 2.15
CA SER A 279 -10.67 -5.34 1.24
C SER A 279 -10.19 -6.03 -0.04
N HIS A 280 -9.67 -7.25 0.06
CA HIS A 280 -9.31 -8.09 -1.09
C HIS A 280 -10.50 -8.27 -2.04
N LEU A 281 -11.66 -8.73 -1.54
CA LEU A 281 -12.83 -9.03 -2.37
C LEU A 281 -13.25 -7.80 -3.20
N VAL A 282 -13.29 -6.62 -2.57
CA VAL A 282 -13.67 -5.37 -3.25
C VAL A 282 -12.63 -4.98 -4.29
N THR A 283 -11.35 -4.97 -3.93
CA THR A 283 -10.29 -4.57 -4.85
C THR A 283 -10.18 -5.51 -6.04
N ALA A 284 -10.24 -6.82 -5.82
CA ALA A 284 -10.17 -7.84 -6.88
C ALA A 284 -11.32 -7.71 -7.89
N GLU A 285 -12.54 -7.43 -7.41
CA GLU A 285 -13.73 -7.35 -8.25
C GLU A 285 -13.86 -6.00 -8.99
N LEU A 286 -13.58 -4.89 -8.30
CA LEU A 286 -13.86 -3.54 -8.80
C LEU A 286 -12.62 -2.78 -9.29
N GLY A 287 -11.42 -3.23 -8.92
CA GLY A 287 -10.17 -2.60 -9.35
C GLY A 287 -9.97 -1.16 -8.86
N VAL A 288 -10.54 -0.84 -7.69
CA VAL A 288 -10.33 0.44 -6.98
C VAL A 288 -9.63 0.16 -5.66
N PRO A 289 -8.79 1.09 -5.14
CA PRO A 289 -8.22 0.94 -3.81
C PRO A 289 -9.32 0.77 -2.76
N CYS A 290 -9.16 -0.23 -1.90
CA CYS A 290 -10.06 -0.49 -0.79
C CYS A 290 -9.28 -0.59 0.52
N ALA A 291 -9.85 -0.07 1.59
CA ALA A 291 -9.43 -0.39 2.94
C ALA A 291 -10.66 -0.57 3.84
N HIS A 292 -10.43 -1.13 5.01
CA HIS A 292 -11.47 -1.52 5.94
C HIS A 292 -11.26 -0.84 7.30
N ALA A 293 -12.34 -0.75 8.07
CA ALA A 293 -12.31 -0.49 9.50
C ALA A 293 -13.27 -1.48 10.19
N PRO A 294 -12.96 -1.99 11.39
CA PRO A 294 -13.88 -2.84 12.11
C PRO A 294 -14.92 -1.98 12.83
N GLY A 295 -16.18 -2.40 12.73
CA GLY A 295 -17.27 -1.92 13.57
C GLY A 295 -17.34 -2.77 14.82
N LEU A 296 -16.79 -2.26 15.92
CA LEU A 296 -16.73 -2.89 17.23
C LEU A 296 -17.37 -1.97 18.29
N PRO A 297 -17.98 -2.52 19.35
CA PRO A 297 -18.42 -1.71 20.47
C PRO A 297 -17.22 -1.08 21.18
N PRO A 298 -17.37 0.12 21.76
CA PRO A 298 -16.31 0.72 22.56
C PRO A 298 -16.06 -0.13 23.82
N LEU A 299 -14.78 -0.30 24.15
CA LEU A 299 -14.35 -0.97 25.38
C LEU A 299 -14.27 0.04 26.54
N GLU A 300 -14.37 -0.48 27.77
CA GLU A 300 -14.14 0.35 28.95
C GLU A 300 -12.66 0.75 29.06
N ALA A 301 -12.41 1.96 29.56
CA ALA A 301 -11.05 2.46 29.73
C ALA A 301 -10.28 1.59 30.73
N ASP A 302 -9.08 1.14 30.33
CA ASP A 302 -8.19 0.32 31.15
C ASP A 302 -6.82 1.01 31.28
N ALA A 303 -6.31 1.08 32.51
CA ALA A 303 -5.01 1.68 32.81
C ALA A 303 -3.82 0.74 32.52
N GLY A 304 -4.08 -0.56 32.33
CA GLY A 304 -3.07 -1.60 32.07
C GLY A 304 -2.71 -1.79 30.60
N ILE A 305 -3.32 -1.02 29.68
CA ILE A 305 -3.13 -1.19 28.23
C ILE A 305 -1.70 -0.85 27.84
N SER A 306 -1.13 -1.67 26.95
CA SER A 306 0.18 -1.42 26.36
C SER A 306 0.14 -0.14 25.51
N PRO A 307 1.21 0.70 25.53
CA PRO A 307 1.32 1.85 24.63
C PRO A 307 1.13 1.51 23.15
N LYS A 308 1.38 0.26 22.74
CA LYS A 308 1.18 -0.20 21.36
C LYS A 308 -0.30 -0.31 20.96
N ALA A 309 -1.18 -0.63 21.92
CA ALA A 309 -2.62 -0.79 21.70
C ALA A 309 -3.41 0.48 22.06
N CYS A 310 -2.81 1.44 22.78
CA CYS A 310 -3.51 2.67 23.20
C CYS A 310 -4.13 3.47 22.05
N GLY A 311 -3.62 3.35 20.82
CA GLY A 311 -4.22 4.03 19.66
C GLY A 311 -5.66 3.61 19.41
N GLU A 312 -6.01 2.36 19.72
CA GLU A 312 -7.33 1.75 19.51
C GLU A 312 -8.38 2.24 20.50
N GLU A 313 -7.94 2.69 21.69
CA GLU A 313 -8.78 3.31 22.71
C GLU A 313 -9.17 4.75 22.39
N LEU A 314 -8.53 5.34 21.36
CA LEU A 314 -8.76 6.73 20.99
C LEU A 314 -10.01 6.82 20.12
N GLY A 315 -11.15 7.12 20.74
CA GLY A 315 -12.41 7.38 20.07
C GLY A 315 -13.25 6.13 19.84
N TYR A 316 -14.27 6.23 19.01
CA TYR A 316 -15.29 5.18 18.86
C TYR A 316 -15.07 4.28 17.64
N THR A 317 -14.13 4.60 16.75
CA THR A 317 -13.99 3.94 15.45
C THR A 317 -12.55 4.00 14.94
N PHE A 318 -12.17 3.07 14.07
CA PHE A 318 -10.87 3.06 13.38
C PHE A 318 -10.89 3.79 12.02
N LEU A 319 -12.08 4.21 11.57
CA LEU A 319 -12.30 4.83 10.26
C LEU A 319 -11.46 6.10 9.97
N PRO A 320 -11.05 6.95 10.94
CA PRO A 320 -10.28 8.17 10.63
C PRO A 320 -8.98 7.90 9.85
N CYS A 321 -8.14 6.97 10.32
CA CYS A 321 -6.88 6.65 9.64
C CYS A 321 -7.10 6.06 8.24
N VAL A 322 -8.15 5.25 8.08
CA VAL A 322 -8.53 4.63 6.81
C VAL A 322 -8.86 5.70 5.77
N LEU A 323 -9.73 6.67 6.11
CA LEU A 323 -10.10 7.75 5.20
C LEU A 323 -8.89 8.63 4.83
N ALA A 324 -8.06 8.97 5.83
CA ALA A 324 -6.90 9.82 5.61
C ALA A 324 -5.84 9.18 4.70
N ASN A 325 -5.61 7.87 4.86
CA ASN A 325 -4.68 7.14 4.00
C ASN A 325 -5.27 6.86 2.61
N LEU A 326 -6.55 6.48 2.52
CA LEU A 326 -7.24 6.22 1.24
C LEU A 326 -7.33 7.45 0.34
N GLN A 327 -7.41 8.65 0.90
CA GLN A 327 -7.49 9.90 0.13
C GLN A 327 -6.42 9.99 -0.97
N ARG A 328 -5.21 9.46 -0.68
CA ARG A 328 -4.05 9.49 -1.58
C ARG A 328 -3.46 8.11 -1.86
N ALA A 329 -4.23 7.03 -1.67
CA ALA A 329 -3.84 5.72 -2.15
C ALA A 329 -3.48 5.80 -3.66
N PRO A 330 -2.51 5.00 -4.16
CA PRO A 330 -2.19 5.03 -5.58
C PRO A 330 -3.36 4.50 -6.41
N VAL A 331 -3.58 5.10 -7.59
CA VAL A 331 -4.51 4.59 -8.57
C VAL A 331 -3.98 3.27 -9.12
N LEU A 332 -4.81 2.24 -9.08
CA LEU A 332 -4.49 0.91 -9.59
C LEU A 332 -4.59 0.91 -11.12
N VAL A 333 -3.54 0.42 -11.78
CA VAL A 333 -3.43 0.36 -13.25
C VAL A 333 -3.23 -1.09 -13.66
N SER A 334 -3.99 -1.57 -14.64
CA SER A 334 -3.76 -2.88 -15.25
C SER A 334 -4.36 -2.89 -16.65
N PRO A 335 -3.78 -3.60 -17.64
CA PRO A 335 -4.38 -3.75 -18.96
C PRO A 335 -5.84 -4.26 -18.92
N HIS A 336 -6.18 -5.09 -17.94
CA HIS A 336 -7.55 -5.60 -17.74
C HIS A 336 -8.49 -4.58 -17.08
N LEU A 337 -7.94 -3.65 -16.29
CA LEU A 337 -8.68 -2.57 -15.63
C LEU A 337 -8.89 -1.36 -16.54
N GLU A 338 -7.99 -1.11 -17.50
CA GLU A 338 -8.10 -0.01 -18.46
C GLU A 338 -9.37 -0.10 -19.32
N GLY A 339 -9.90 -1.30 -19.58
CA GLY A 339 -11.19 -1.49 -20.25
C GLY A 339 -12.42 -1.21 -19.37
N ARG A 340 -12.33 -1.39 -18.05
CA ARG A 340 -13.42 -1.14 -17.08
C ARG A 340 -13.46 0.31 -16.59
N ASN A 341 -12.32 1.00 -16.62
CA ASN A 341 -12.13 2.34 -16.07
C ASN A 341 -12.00 3.45 -17.13
N GLN A 342 -12.33 3.17 -18.41
CA GLN A 342 -12.37 4.20 -19.46
C GLN A 342 -13.37 5.31 -19.07
N GLY A 343 -12.83 6.44 -18.60
CA GLY A 343 -13.60 7.63 -18.20
C GLY A 343 -13.62 7.94 -16.70
N ARG A 344 -13.31 6.97 -15.81
CA ARG A 344 -13.23 7.20 -14.34
C ARG A 344 -11.82 7.60 -13.91
N ASN A 345 -10.81 7.03 -14.55
CA ASN A 345 -9.43 7.47 -14.43
C ASN A 345 -9.17 8.65 -15.37
N ARG A 346 -9.80 9.82 -15.13
CA ARG A 346 -9.43 11.08 -15.80
C ARG A 346 -8.13 11.66 -15.23
N GLY A 347 -7.13 10.81 -15.18
CA GLY A 347 -5.74 11.20 -15.13
C GLY A 347 -5.28 11.55 -16.54
N ARG A 348 -5.10 12.83 -16.84
CA ARG A 348 -4.57 13.29 -18.16
C ARG A 348 -3.18 12.66 -18.36
N GLU A 349 -2.72 12.55 -19.61
CA GLU A 349 -1.40 12.07 -20.03
C GLU A 349 -0.18 12.91 -19.52
N GLY A 350 -0.24 13.44 -18.30
CA GLY A 350 0.83 14.10 -17.56
C GLY A 350 0.85 13.74 -16.07
N ASP A 351 0.21 12.63 -15.68
CA ASP A 351 0.16 12.12 -14.31
C ASP A 351 1.50 11.52 -13.87
N GLY A 352 1.72 11.48 -12.54
CA GLY A 352 2.85 10.82 -11.91
C GLY A 352 3.13 9.45 -12.54
N ARG A 353 4.41 9.18 -12.77
CA ARG A 353 4.85 7.95 -13.41
C ARG A 353 4.26 6.71 -12.71
N THR A 354 3.58 5.85 -13.46
CA THR A 354 3.13 4.55 -12.95
C THR A 354 4.33 3.72 -12.54
N LEU A 355 4.36 3.32 -11.28
CA LEU A 355 5.34 2.38 -10.76
C LEU A 355 4.91 0.98 -11.13
N TRP A 356 5.86 0.20 -11.63
CA TRP A 356 5.71 -1.23 -11.85
C TRP A 356 6.62 -2.00 -10.92
N ARG A 357 6.44 -3.32 -10.87
CA ARG A 357 7.28 -4.15 -10.00
C ARG A 357 8.75 -3.91 -10.27
N GLU A 358 9.16 -3.62 -11.50
CA GLU A 358 10.53 -3.36 -11.97
C GLU A 358 11.17 -2.13 -11.33
N ASP A 359 10.37 -1.20 -10.81
CA ASP A 359 10.85 0.02 -10.16
C ASP A 359 11.23 -0.20 -8.69
N VAL A 360 10.86 -1.34 -8.11
CA VAL A 360 11.19 -1.66 -6.72
C VAL A 360 12.68 -2.00 -6.61
N SER A 361 13.38 -1.19 -5.81
CA SER A 361 14.80 -1.35 -5.51
C SER A 361 15.02 -2.25 -4.29
N ALA A 362 14.14 -2.17 -3.28
CA ALA A 362 14.25 -2.98 -2.08
C ALA A 362 12.88 -3.34 -1.48
N VAL A 363 12.84 -4.43 -0.72
CA VAL A 363 11.72 -4.81 0.13
C VAL A 363 12.23 -5.06 1.55
N VAL A 364 11.51 -4.56 2.55
CA VAL A 364 11.77 -4.76 3.97
C VAL A 364 10.63 -5.59 4.54
N ALA A 365 10.96 -6.68 5.22
CA ALA A 365 9.99 -7.59 5.81
C ALA A 365 10.53 -8.24 7.10
N PRO A 366 9.67 -8.70 8.02
CA PRO A 366 10.06 -9.55 9.13
C PRO A 366 10.83 -10.77 8.64
N ALA A 367 11.97 -11.09 9.26
CA ALA A 367 12.80 -12.23 8.86
C ALA A 367 12.06 -13.56 9.02
N SER A 368 11.07 -13.63 9.91
CA SER A 368 10.26 -14.83 10.12
C SER A 368 9.02 -14.90 9.21
N ALA A 369 8.81 -13.95 8.29
CA ALA A 369 7.60 -13.85 7.45
C ALA A 369 7.89 -13.52 5.98
N VAL A 370 8.98 -14.03 5.41
CA VAL A 370 9.40 -13.69 4.03
C VAL A 370 8.72 -14.56 2.94
N GLY A 371 7.77 -15.42 3.33
CA GLY A 371 7.07 -16.34 2.43
C GLY A 371 5.82 -15.79 1.76
N GLY A 372 5.46 -14.53 1.98
CA GLY A 372 4.28 -13.91 1.40
C GLY A 372 4.37 -13.71 -0.13
N PRO A 373 3.23 -13.67 -0.86
CA PRO A 373 3.23 -13.56 -2.32
C PRO A 373 3.96 -12.31 -2.84
N ALA A 374 3.81 -11.16 -2.17
CA ALA A 374 4.55 -9.95 -2.52
C ALA A 374 6.08 -10.11 -2.45
N VAL A 375 6.62 -10.70 -1.38
CA VAL A 375 8.08 -10.93 -1.25
C VAL A 375 8.56 -11.89 -2.33
N LEU A 376 7.83 -12.99 -2.54
CA LEU A 376 8.15 -13.98 -3.58
C LEU A 376 8.09 -13.37 -4.99
N GLY A 377 7.09 -12.53 -5.26
CA GLY A 377 6.92 -11.84 -6.54
C GLY A 377 8.05 -10.84 -6.83
N LEU A 378 8.49 -10.09 -5.83
CA LEU A 378 9.57 -9.10 -5.95
C LEU A 378 10.97 -9.72 -6.05
N LEU A 379 11.18 -10.88 -5.43
CA LEU A 379 12.45 -11.61 -5.52
C LEU A 379 12.51 -12.62 -6.69
N GLY A 380 11.35 -13.01 -7.22
CA GLY A 380 11.22 -14.03 -8.26
C GLY A 380 11.31 -13.52 -9.70
N GLY A 381 11.80 -14.41 -10.58
CA GLY A 381 11.86 -14.21 -12.02
C GLY A 381 13.02 -13.34 -12.51
N GLU A 382 13.31 -13.43 -13.81
CA GLU A 382 14.20 -12.48 -14.48
C GLU A 382 13.44 -11.15 -14.71
N ARG A 383 14.07 -10.04 -14.36
CA ARG A 383 13.50 -8.69 -14.55
C ARG A 383 14.10 -8.10 -15.82
N ALA A 384 13.26 -7.48 -16.65
CA ALA A 384 13.71 -6.87 -17.90
C ALA A 384 14.77 -5.76 -17.68
N SER A 385 14.74 -5.10 -16.51
CA SER A 385 15.73 -4.09 -16.12
C SER A 385 17.10 -4.66 -15.77
N GLY A 386 17.23 -5.97 -15.54
CA GLY A 386 18.44 -6.60 -15.00
C GLY A 386 18.75 -6.24 -13.54
N GLN A 387 18.07 -5.26 -12.95
CA GLN A 387 18.24 -4.84 -11.58
C GLN A 387 17.48 -5.78 -10.64
N ALA A 388 18.19 -6.33 -9.67
CA ALA A 388 17.64 -7.16 -8.62
C ALA A 388 16.98 -6.33 -7.52
N THR A 389 15.85 -6.78 -6.98
CA THR A 389 15.33 -6.28 -5.69
C THR A 389 16.20 -6.83 -4.55
N LEU A 390 16.60 -5.95 -3.63
CA LEU A 390 17.21 -6.31 -2.34
C LEU A 390 16.12 -6.64 -1.32
N LEU A 391 16.20 -7.79 -0.65
CA LEU A 391 15.39 -8.06 0.55
C LEU A 391 16.21 -7.74 1.81
N VAL A 392 15.65 -6.90 2.67
CA VAL A 392 16.16 -6.65 4.02
C VAL A 392 15.22 -7.36 5.01
N ALA A 393 15.69 -8.48 5.55
CA ALA A 393 14.95 -9.32 6.49
C ALA A 393 15.25 -8.88 7.94
N VAL A 394 14.24 -8.34 8.63
CA VAL A 394 14.40 -7.75 9.97
C VAL A 394 14.19 -8.78 11.07
N GLU A 395 15.22 -9.04 11.88
CA GLU A 395 15.24 -10.11 12.88
C GLU A 395 14.39 -9.81 14.12
N GLU A 396 14.45 -8.58 14.66
CA GLU A 396 13.70 -8.21 15.88
C GLU A 396 12.18 -8.25 15.70
N ASN A 397 11.67 -8.22 14.47
CA ASN A 397 10.24 -8.32 14.21
C ASN A 397 9.85 -9.80 14.11
N GLU A 398 9.72 -10.45 15.27
CA GLU A 398 9.32 -11.85 15.33
C GLU A 398 7.85 -12.03 14.97
N THR A 399 7.52 -13.17 14.36
CA THR A 399 6.18 -13.53 13.90
C THR A 399 5.95 -15.04 14.05
N LEU A 400 4.69 -15.46 14.03
CA LEU A 400 4.28 -16.87 14.12
C LEU A 400 4.47 -17.66 12.82
N MET A 401 4.72 -17.00 11.68
CA MET A 401 4.76 -17.63 10.34
C MET A 401 5.98 -18.55 10.15
N ARG A 402 7.12 -18.25 10.80
CA ARG A 402 8.37 -19.04 10.76
C ARG A 402 8.86 -19.39 9.34
N ALA A 403 8.61 -18.50 8.39
CA ALA A 403 9.07 -18.59 7.01
C ALA A 403 10.37 -17.78 6.84
N TRP A 404 11.52 -18.45 6.90
CA TRP A 404 12.84 -17.81 6.97
C TRP A 404 13.54 -17.68 5.61
N PRO A 405 14.40 -16.65 5.43
CA PRO A 405 15.18 -16.45 4.20
C PRO A 405 16.07 -17.62 3.81
N GLU A 406 16.62 -18.34 4.78
CA GLU A 406 17.55 -19.45 4.56
C GLU A 406 16.87 -20.60 3.81
N ASP A 407 15.61 -20.85 4.14
CA ASP A 407 14.80 -21.92 3.56
C ASP A 407 14.28 -21.53 2.17
N LEU A 408 13.87 -20.27 2.01
CA LEU A 408 13.16 -19.81 0.82
C LEU A 408 14.07 -19.18 -0.25
N PHE A 409 15.18 -18.55 0.17
CA PHE A 409 16.04 -17.75 -0.71
C PHE A 409 17.55 -18.04 -0.55
N PRO A 410 18.00 -19.31 -0.44
CA PRO A 410 19.41 -19.62 -0.17
C PRO A 410 20.35 -19.11 -1.26
N ARG A 411 19.91 -19.09 -2.52
CA ARG A 411 20.71 -18.58 -3.65
C ARG A 411 20.85 -17.06 -3.63
N GLN A 412 19.76 -16.36 -3.34
CA GLN A 412 19.73 -14.90 -3.26
C GLN A 412 20.52 -14.41 -2.04
N LEU A 413 20.48 -15.15 -0.93
CA LEU A 413 21.30 -14.90 0.25
C LEU A 413 22.80 -15.04 -0.07
N ALA A 414 23.19 -16.14 -0.73
CA ALA A 414 24.57 -16.33 -1.20
C ALA A 414 25.03 -15.26 -2.21
N ALA A 415 24.10 -14.70 -2.98
CA ALA A 415 24.34 -13.63 -3.94
C ALA A 415 24.30 -12.20 -3.33
N GLY A 416 24.10 -12.07 -2.01
CA GLY A 416 24.00 -10.76 -1.34
C GLY A 416 22.74 -9.96 -1.68
N ARG A 417 21.72 -10.61 -2.28
CA ARG A 417 20.41 -10.02 -2.59
C ARG A 417 19.41 -10.12 -1.44
N VAL A 418 19.74 -10.91 -0.42
CA VAL A 418 19.00 -10.97 0.83
C VAL A 418 19.99 -10.67 1.95
N VAL A 419 19.65 -9.70 2.80
CA VAL A 419 20.48 -9.26 3.92
C VAL A 419 19.61 -9.29 5.18
N ARG A 420 20.17 -9.82 6.28
CA ARG A 420 19.56 -9.73 7.59
C ARG A 420 19.91 -8.40 8.24
N ALA A 421 18.92 -7.76 8.81
CA ALA A 421 19.07 -6.60 9.69
C ALA A 421 18.58 -7.01 11.06
N ARG A 422 19.32 -6.70 12.12
CA ARG A 422 18.90 -6.96 13.49
C ARG A 422 17.65 -6.15 13.83
N SER A 423 17.58 -4.92 13.34
CA SER A 423 16.49 -3.98 13.62
C SER A 423 16.02 -3.18 12.42
N TYR A 424 14.87 -2.52 12.53
CA TYR A 424 14.41 -1.56 11.54
C TYR A 424 15.34 -0.34 11.43
N LEU A 425 16.04 0.04 12.50
CA LEU A 425 17.06 1.09 12.46
C LEU A 425 18.25 0.67 11.59
N GLU A 426 18.71 -0.58 11.73
CA GLU A 426 19.74 -1.14 10.86
C GLU A 426 19.22 -1.26 9.42
N ALA A 427 17.97 -1.66 9.22
CA ALA A 427 17.35 -1.72 7.90
C ALA A 427 17.36 -0.35 7.20
N MET A 428 17.06 0.75 7.92
CA MET A 428 17.16 2.11 7.37
C MET A 428 18.60 2.43 6.90
N GLY A 429 19.61 2.04 7.67
CA GLY A 429 21.02 2.19 7.30
C GLY A 429 21.40 1.38 6.05
N ILE A 430 20.91 0.14 5.97
CA ILE A 430 21.10 -0.73 4.79
C ILE A 430 20.46 -0.10 3.55
N LEU A 431 19.22 0.42 3.66
CA LEU A 431 18.57 1.09 2.53
C LEU A 431 19.31 2.34 2.10
N ALA A 432 19.81 3.16 3.04
CA ALA A 432 20.59 4.35 2.73
C ALA A 432 21.90 4.00 1.99
N ALA A 433 22.62 2.96 2.45
CA ALA A 433 23.84 2.48 1.79
C ALA A 433 23.55 1.89 0.40
N HIS A 434 22.49 1.09 0.27
CA HIS A 434 22.07 0.51 -1.01
C HIS A 434 21.65 1.60 -2.00
N ARG A 435 20.90 2.61 -1.56
CA ARG A 435 20.54 3.78 -2.36
C ARG A 435 21.77 4.55 -2.85
N ALA A 436 22.82 4.64 -2.04
CA ALA A 436 24.08 5.26 -2.42
C ALA A 436 24.95 4.38 -3.35
N GLY A 437 24.48 3.19 -3.75
CA GLY A 437 25.22 2.26 -4.60
C GLY A 437 26.41 1.59 -3.91
N MET A 438 26.44 1.59 -2.58
CA MET A 438 27.55 1.03 -1.81
C MET A 438 27.47 -0.49 -1.74
N ASN A 439 28.63 -1.15 -1.79
CA ASN A 439 28.74 -2.56 -1.43
C ASN A 439 28.58 -2.71 0.08
N LEU A 440 27.48 -3.31 0.52
CA LEU A 440 27.18 -3.50 1.95
C LEU A 440 28.27 -4.28 2.70
N ALA A 441 28.99 -5.20 2.03
CA ALA A 441 30.09 -5.93 2.65
C ALA A 441 31.27 -5.04 3.08
N ALA A 442 31.40 -3.85 2.48
CA ALA A 442 32.42 -2.86 2.85
C ALA A 442 32.08 -2.07 4.12
N LEU A 443 30.83 -2.17 4.61
CA LEU A 443 30.36 -1.49 5.83
C LEU A 443 30.42 -2.40 7.06
N THR A 444 31.24 -3.45 7.00
CA THR A 444 31.45 -4.39 8.10
C THR A 444 32.89 -4.26 8.63
N PRO A 445 33.16 -4.64 9.89
CA PRO A 445 34.52 -4.62 10.43
C PRO A 445 35.53 -5.49 9.68
N SER A 446 35.05 -6.43 8.86
CA SER A 446 35.86 -7.38 8.12
C SER A 446 35.50 -7.34 6.64
N VAL A 447 36.12 -6.42 5.89
CA VAL A 447 35.93 -6.31 4.44
C VAL A 447 36.55 -7.54 3.77
N PRO A 448 35.78 -8.34 3.00
CA PRO A 448 36.32 -9.53 2.33
C PRO A 448 37.43 -9.16 1.35
N GLY A 449 38.53 -9.92 1.38
CA GLY A 449 39.60 -9.79 0.38
C GLY A 449 39.12 -10.17 -1.01
N VAL A 450 39.68 -9.54 -2.05
CA VAL A 450 39.36 -9.86 -3.45
C VAL A 450 40.00 -11.21 -3.82
N ARG A 451 39.21 -12.12 -4.40
CA ARG A 451 39.74 -13.34 -5.02
C ARG A 451 40.29 -13.00 -6.41
N VAL A 452 41.58 -13.23 -6.63
CA VAL A 452 42.16 -13.25 -7.98
C VAL A 452 41.75 -14.58 -8.64
N VAL A 453 41.02 -14.50 -9.74
CA VAL A 453 40.44 -15.67 -10.44
C VAL A 453 41.34 -16.09 -11.59
#